data_AF-A0A820DZ82-F1
#
_entry.id   AF-A0A820DZ82-F1
#
_cell.length_a   1.000
_cell.length_b   1.000
_cell.length_c   1.000
_cell.angle_alpha   90.00
_cell.angle_beta   90.00
_cell.angle_gamma   90.00
#
_symmetry.space_group_name_H-M   'P 1'
#
loop_
_entity.id
_entity.type
_entity.pdbx_description
1 polymer ?
#
loop_
_entity_poly.entity_id
_entity_poly.type
_entity_poly.pdbx_seq_one_letter_code
_entity_poly.pdbx_strand_id
1 'polypeptide(L)'
;MEFVPMLWSTNKGHDGNKFLADAKGAKVLLGLNEPERVDQASMDPALAARAWKQYIEPLRAQGARLGSPAIAFSDEGLNWMQQFLNELDQVGGRIDFLAPHWYGRVANNFINWITKARQRFGDSVTILDSLSWVERYAWFGAQLYLDAALDSTNCLIASNGQLSELGQKYVYGF
;
A
#
# COMPACT_ATOMS: atom_id res chain seq x y z
N MET A 1 9.89 -15.90 -0.16
CA MET A 1 8.97 -14.79 0.16
C MET A 1 9.71 -13.83 1.07
N GLU A 2 9.67 -12.54 0.78
CA GLU A 2 10.33 -11.48 1.55
C GLU A 2 9.30 -10.80 2.44
N PHE A 3 9.61 -10.60 3.73
CA PHE A 3 8.74 -9.84 4.63
C PHE A 3 8.97 -8.34 4.42
N VAL A 4 7.88 -7.58 4.26
CA VAL A 4 7.88 -6.13 4.09
C VAL A 4 7.09 -5.51 5.25
N PRO A 5 7.75 -4.92 6.26
CA PRO A 5 7.03 -4.33 7.38
C PRO A 5 6.37 -3.02 6.98
N MET A 6 5.26 -2.73 7.65
CA MET A 6 4.43 -1.55 7.43
C MET A 6 4.26 -0.81 8.76
N LEU A 7 4.46 0.51 8.76
CA LEU A 7 4.00 1.34 9.86
C LEU A 7 2.53 1.64 9.61
N TRP A 8 1.62 0.82 10.15
CA TRP A 8 0.20 0.95 9.85
C TRP A 8 -0.38 2.30 10.31
N SER A 9 -0.07 2.74 11.53
CA SER A 9 -0.42 4.06 12.10
C SER A 9 0.55 4.38 13.25
N THR A 10 0.54 5.62 13.76
CA THR A 10 1.08 5.95 15.10
C THR A 10 -0.02 6.38 16.07
N ASN A 11 -1.28 6.21 15.66
CA ASN A 11 -2.47 6.42 16.47
C ASN A 11 -3.13 5.06 16.75
N LYS A 12 -4.31 5.06 17.40
CA LYS A 12 -5.14 3.84 17.60
C LYS A 12 -4.40 2.66 18.23
N GLY A 13 -3.44 2.93 19.12
CA GLY A 13 -2.67 1.90 19.83
C GLY A 13 -1.48 1.32 19.07
N HIS A 14 -1.14 1.87 17.88
CA HIS A 14 0.05 1.47 17.15
C HIS A 14 1.30 2.22 17.64
N ASP A 15 2.37 1.47 17.89
CA ASP A 15 3.63 1.99 18.43
C ASP A 15 4.69 2.14 17.33
N GLY A 16 5.01 3.40 17.00
CA GLY A 16 6.05 3.74 16.02
C GLY A 16 7.46 3.32 16.45
N ASN A 17 7.78 3.31 17.76
CA ASN A 17 9.09 2.86 18.24
C ASN A 17 9.24 1.35 18.06
N LYS A 18 8.18 0.60 18.34
CA LYS A 18 8.15 -0.84 18.08
C LYS A 18 8.34 -1.12 16.59
N PHE A 19 7.62 -0.43 15.70
CA PHE A 19 7.84 -0.54 14.26
C PHE A 19 9.30 -0.25 13.88
N LEU A 20 9.86 0.87 14.34
CA LEU A 20 11.23 1.25 14.01
C LEU A 20 12.25 0.20 14.48
N ALA A 21 12.01 -0.45 15.62
CA ALA A 21 12.85 -1.53 16.13
C ALA A 21 12.73 -2.79 15.27
N ASP A 22 11.51 -3.21 14.96
CA ASP A 22 11.21 -4.44 14.21
C ASP A 22 11.61 -4.33 12.73
N ALA A 23 11.60 -3.13 12.16
CA ALA A 23 11.88 -2.87 10.75
C ALA A 23 13.37 -2.71 10.43
N LYS A 24 14.27 -2.77 11.41
CA LYS A 24 15.72 -2.69 11.19
C LYS A 24 16.19 -3.80 10.26
N GLY A 25 17.00 -3.43 9.26
CA GLY A 25 17.53 -4.37 8.26
C GLY A 25 16.54 -4.77 7.15
N ALA A 26 15.31 -4.27 7.16
CA ALA A 26 14.39 -4.46 6.04
C ALA A 26 14.88 -3.71 4.79
N LYS A 27 14.72 -4.33 3.62
CA LYS A 27 15.13 -3.74 2.33
C LYS A 27 14.07 -2.80 1.76
N VAL A 28 12.80 -3.06 2.06
CA VAL A 28 11.63 -2.33 1.59
C VAL A 28 10.66 -2.18 2.75
N LEU A 29 10.01 -1.02 2.84
CA LEU A 29 9.06 -0.67 3.89
C LEU A 29 7.80 -0.06 3.27
N LEU A 30 6.66 -0.24 3.93
CA LEU A 30 5.41 0.45 3.57
C LEU A 30 5.06 1.52 4.60
N GLY A 31 4.56 2.65 4.12
CA GLY A 31 4.04 3.74 4.94
C GLY A 31 2.67 3.43 5.53
N LEU A 32 2.03 4.49 6.05
CA LEU A 32 0.74 4.46 6.76
C LEU A 32 -0.39 3.84 5.93
N ASN A 33 -1.30 3.11 6.58
CA ASN A 33 -2.41 2.42 5.91
C ASN A 33 -3.67 3.28 5.85
N GLU A 34 -4.07 3.71 4.64
CA GLU A 34 -5.26 4.55 4.40
C GLU A 34 -5.40 5.68 5.44
N PRO A 35 -4.38 6.53 5.61
CA PRO A 35 -4.37 7.56 6.65
C PRO A 35 -5.47 8.62 6.48
N GLU A 36 -5.98 8.80 5.26
CA GLU A 36 -7.11 9.69 4.97
C GLU A 36 -8.43 9.19 5.56
N ARG A 37 -8.54 7.89 5.84
CA ARG A 37 -9.79 7.26 6.26
C ARG A 37 -9.92 7.20 7.77
N VAL A 38 -11.05 7.69 8.28
CA VAL A 38 -11.38 7.72 9.71
C VAL A 38 -11.47 6.31 10.30
N ASP A 39 -11.94 5.33 9.54
CA ASP A 39 -12.03 3.92 9.92
C ASP A 39 -10.66 3.19 9.90
N GLN A 40 -9.63 3.78 9.30
CA GLN A 40 -8.29 3.18 9.09
C GLN A 40 -7.22 3.88 9.93
N ALA A 41 -6.04 4.22 9.39
CA ALA A 41 -5.00 4.86 10.22
C ALA A 41 -5.43 6.25 10.72
N SER A 42 -6.31 6.95 10.00
CA SER A 42 -6.93 8.22 10.40
C SER A 42 -5.91 9.23 10.94
N MET A 43 -4.99 9.66 10.08
CA MET A 43 -3.92 10.59 10.41
C MET A 43 -3.94 11.79 9.47
N ASP A 44 -3.81 12.98 10.03
CA ASP A 44 -3.62 14.20 9.24
C ASP A 44 -2.25 14.16 8.52
N PRO A 45 -2.13 14.77 7.32
CA PRO A 45 -0.88 14.79 6.55
C PRO A 45 0.35 15.30 7.33
N ALA A 46 0.20 16.35 8.15
CA ALA A 46 1.30 16.93 8.91
C ALA A 46 1.75 16.02 10.05
N LEU A 47 0.81 15.40 10.76
CA LEU A 47 1.12 14.37 11.76
C LEU A 47 1.78 13.15 11.12
N ALA A 48 1.28 12.71 9.96
CA ALA A 48 1.86 11.61 9.20
C ALA A 48 3.30 11.92 8.76
N ALA A 49 3.60 13.14 8.29
CA ALA A 49 4.95 13.55 7.93
C ALA A 49 5.90 13.56 9.14
N ARG A 50 5.45 14.06 10.31
CA ARG A 50 6.25 13.99 11.55
C ARG A 50 6.52 12.55 11.99
N ALA A 51 5.50 11.69 11.95
CA ALA A 51 5.63 10.27 12.23
C ALA A 51 6.61 9.59 11.26
N TRP A 52 6.50 9.90 9.96
CA TRP A 52 7.43 9.41 8.94
C TRP A 52 8.87 9.80 9.29
N LYS A 53 9.12 11.08 9.59
CA LYS A 53 10.45 11.56 9.94
C LYS A 53 11.04 10.84 11.15
N GLN A 54 10.20 10.54 12.13
CA GLN A 54 10.62 9.91 13.38
C GLN A 54 10.86 8.40 13.23
N TYR A 55 10.01 7.68 12.49
CA TYR A 55 9.97 6.22 12.53
C TYR A 55 10.31 5.52 11.20
N ILE A 56 10.14 6.18 10.05
CA ILE A 56 10.39 5.59 8.73
C ILE A 56 11.70 6.11 8.14
N GLU A 57 11.91 7.42 8.12
CA GLU A 57 13.09 8.06 7.52
C GLU A 57 14.43 7.52 8.06
N PRO A 58 14.60 7.19 9.37
CA PRO A 58 15.86 6.62 9.87
C PRO A 58 16.25 5.29 9.24
N LEU A 59 15.28 4.52 8.74
CA LEU A 59 15.54 3.21 8.12
C LEU A 59 16.15 3.36 6.72
N ARG A 60 15.98 4.50 6.07
CA ARG A 60 16.68 4.84 4.81
C ARG A 60 18.19 4.81 4.97
N ALA A 61 18.71 5.28 6.11
CA ALA A 61 20.15 5.25 6.40
C ALA A 61 20.70 3.81 6.52
N GLN A 62 19.82 2.83 6.69
CA GLN A 62 20.15 1.39 6.73
C GLN A 62 19.99 0.73 5.34
N GLY A 63 19.72 1.51 4.29
CA GLY A 63 19.55 1.02 2.92
C GLY A 63 18.13 0.62 2.55
N ALA A 64 17.14 0.90 3.41
CA ALA A 64 15.74 0.60 3.09
C ALA A 64 15.19 1.56 2.03
N ARG A 65 14.34 1.02 1.14
CA ARG A 65 13.47 1.80 0.25
C ARG A 65 12.10 2.00 0.90
N LEU A 66 11.60 3.23 0.90
CA LEU A 66 10.44 3.68 1.65
C LEU A 66 9.24 3.91 0.72
N GLY A 67 8.21 3.07 0.86
CA GLY A 67 6.95 3.22 0.15
C GLY A 67 6.05 4.26 0.78
N SER A 68 5.33 5.01 -0.05
CA SER A 68 4.37 6.02 0.40
C SER A 68 3.33 5.43 1.38
N PRO A 69 2.57 6.28 2.08
CA PRO A 69 1.30 5.87 2.64
C PRO A 69 0.41 5.19 1.58
N ALA A 70 -0.28 4.14 1.99
CA ALA A 70 -1.18 3.36 1.17
C ALA A 70 -2.59 3.95 1.24
N ILE A 71 -2.77 5.10 0.58
CA ILE A 71 -4.07 5.77 0.47
C ILE A 71 -5.07 4.90 -0.33
N ALA A 72 -6.35 5.00 -0.02
CA ALA A 72 -7.38 4.58 -0.95
C ALA A 72 -7.31 5.46 -2.21
N PHE A 73 -7.48 4.86 -3.38
CA PHE A 73 -7.55 5.64 -4.61
C PHE A 73 -8.92 6.32 -4.75
N SER A 74 -9.06 7.44 -4.06
CA SER A 74 -10.20 8.37 -4.10
C SER A 74 -9.67 9.81 -4.25
N ASP A 75 -10.54 10.76 -4.60
CA ASP A 75 -10.14 12.18 -4.62
C ASP A 75 -9.64 12.65 -3.25
N GLU A 76 -10.25 12.13 -2.18
CA GLU A 76 -9.81 12.36 -0.80
C GLU A 76 -8.40 11.83 -0.55
N GLY A 77 -8.11 10.57 -0.91
CA GLY A 77 -6.78 9.98 -0.75
C GLY A 77 -5.72 10.69 -1.58
N LEU A 78 -6.02 11.06 -2.83
CA LEU A 78 -5.10 11.81 -3.69
C LEU A 78 -4.81 13.21 -3.14
N ASN A 79 -5.83 13.92 -2.66
CA ASN A 79 -5.66 15.21 -2.01
C ASN A 79 -4.83 15.10 -0.72
N TRP A 80 -5.07 14.04 0.07
CA TRP A 80 -4.31 13.74 1.27
C TRP A 80 -2.84 13.47 0.94
N MET A 81 -2.55 12.66 -0.08
CA MET A 81 -1.18 12.35 -0.50
C MET A 81 -0.43 13.60 -0.97
N GLN A 82 -1.08 14.47 -1.72
CA GLN A 82 -0.47 15.73 -2.17
C GLN A 82 -0.10 16.63 -0.98
N GLN A 83 -0.98 16.74 0.02
CA GLN A 83 -0.69 17.49 1.25
C GLN A 83 0.44 16.82 2.04
N PHE A 84 0.42 15.49 2.17
CA PHE A 84 1.45 14.74 2.87
C PHE A 84 2.82 14.92 2.23
N LEU A 85 2.93 14.88 0.90
CA LEU A 85 4.21 15.09 0.22
C LEU A 85 4.76 16.51 0.45
N ASN A 86 3.89 17.52 0.51
CA ASN A 86 4.29 18.89 0.85
C ASN A 86 4.82 18.96 2.29
N GLU A 87 4.11 18.39 3.26
CA GLU A 87 4.53 18.33 4.67
C GLU A 87 5.81 17.48 4.85
N LEU A 88 5.94 16.40 4.08
CA LEU A 88 7.09 15.50 4.10
C LEU A 88 8.37 16.22 3.66
N ASP A 89 8.27 17.06 2.62
CA ASP A 89 9.37 17.91 2.15
C ASP A 89 9.81 18.89 3.25
N GLN A 90 8.85 19.50 3.97
CA GLN A 90 9.16 20.43 5.08
C GLN A 90 9.93 19.76 6.23
N VAL A 91 9.71 18.48 6.49
CA VAL A 91 10.45 17.72 7.51
C VAL A 91 11.69 17.01 6.95
N GLY A 92 12.03 17.24 5.68
CA GLY A 92 13.17 16.64 4.99
C GLY A 92 13.08 15.12 4.91
N GLY A 93 11.89 14.59 4.63
CA GLY A 93 11.66 13.19 4.30
C GLY A 93 11.43 12.99 2.81
N ARG A 94 11.43 11.73 2.36
CA ARG A 94 11.14 11.41 0.96
C ARG A 94 10.62 9.97 0.79
N ILE A 95 9.79 9.76 -0.22
CA ILE A 95 9.36 8.43 -0.66
C ILE A 95 10.26 7.93 -1.80
N ASP A 96 10.38 6.61 -1.95
CA ASP A 96 11.03 5.98 -3.10
C ASP A 96 10.02 5.44 -4.13
N PHE A 97 8.81 5.07 -3.68
CA PHE A 97 7.75 4.56 -4.55
C PHE A 97 6.36 4.82 -3.96
N LEU A 98 5.34 4.79 -4.83
CA LEU A 98 3.93 4.92 -4.43
C LEU A 98 3.34 3.53 -4.14
N ALA A 99 2.48 3.45 -3.12
CA ALA A 99 1.84 2.21 -2.68
C ALA A 99 0.30 2.33 -2.51
N PRO A 100 -0.46 2.86 -3.48
CA PRO A 100 -1.89 3.10 -3.30
C PRO A 100 -2.71 1.80 -3.25
N HIS A 101 -3.86 1.85 -2.59
CA HIS A 101 -4.88 0.81 -2.67
C HIS A 101 -5.87 1.09 -3.78
N TRP A 102 -6.31 0.04 -4.46
CA TRP A 102 -7.42 0.10 -5.39
C TRP A 102 -8.40 -1.04 -5.16
N TYR A 103 -9.67 -0.70 -5.14
CA TYR A 103 -10.79 -1.64 -5.06
C TYR A 103 -11.84 -1.28 -6.10
N GLY A 104 -12.14 -2.20 -7.03
CA GLY A 104 -13.18 -2.01 -8.02
C GLY A 104 -13.59 -3.33 -8.69
N ARG A 105 -14.82 -3.37 -9.21
CA ARG A 105 -15.47 -4.61 -9.71
C ARG A 105 -15.41 -4.80 -11.22
N VAL A 106 -14.93 -3.81 -11.96
CA VAL A 106 -14.94 -3.82 -13.42
C VAL A 106 -13.51 -3.60 -13.90
N ALA A 107 -12.97 -4.59 -14.63
CA ALA A 107 -11.65 -4.48 -15.23
C ALA A 107 -11.55 -3.22 -16.10
N ASN A 108 -12.56 -2.88 -16.90
CA ASN A 108 -12.58 -1.61 -17.63
C ASN A 108 -12.58 -0.35 -16.75
N ASN A 109 -13.08 -0.40 -15.50
CA ASN A 109 -12.93 0.71 -14.56
C ASN A 109 -11.54 0.76 -13.97
N PHE A 110 -10.92 -0.39 -13.68
CA PHE A 110 -9.49 -0.48 -13.38
C PHE A 110 -8.63 0.01 -14.54
N ILE A 111 -9.01 -0.30 -15.77
CA ILE A 111 -8.29 0.08 -16.99
C ILE A 111 -8.52 1.56 -17.25
N ASN A 112 -9.72 2.13 -17.10
CA ASN A 112 -9.94 3.58 -17.15
C ASN A 112 -9.30 4.32 -15.97
N TRP A 113 -9.18 3.66 -14.82
CA TRP A 113 -8.57 4.17 -13.58
C TRP A 113 -7.06 4.21 -13.68
N ILE A 114 -6.46 3.05 -13.93
CA ILE A 114 -5.10 2.96 -14.40
C ILE A 114 -4.97 3.81 -15.65
N THR A 115 -5.98 4.10 -16.49
CA THR A 115 -5.88 4.98 -17.68
C THR A 115 -6.00 6.49 -17.49
N LYS A 116 -6.59 6.95 -16.38
CA LYS A 116 -6.37 8.30 -15.86
C LYS A 116 -5.03 8.42 -15.17
N ALA A 117 -4.63 7.35 -14.49
CA ALA A 117 -3.23 7.11 -14.24
C ALA A 117 -2.46 6.63 -15.49
N ARG A 118 -3.02 6.44 -16.74
CA ARG A 118 -2.41 5.76 -17.98
C ARG A 118 -2.14 6.69 -19.14
N GLN A 119 -2.83 7.82 -19.14
CA GLN A 119 -2.14 9.08 -19.40
C GLN A 119 -0.88 9.24 -18.47
N ARG A 120 -0.61 8.24 -17.60
CA ARG A 120 0.64 7.77 -16.96
C ARG A 120 0.85 6.18 -16.82
N PHE A 121 0.53 5.28 -17.81
CA PHE A 121 0.50 3.73 -17.80
C PHE A 121 -0.65 2.83 -17.14
N GLY A 122 -0.94 1.55 -17.61
CA GLY A 122 -2.21 0.65 -17.73
C GLY A 122 -2.34 -0.80 -17.12
N ASP A 123 -3.32 -1.67 -17.55
CA ASP A 123 -3.95 -2.93 -16.98
C ASP A 123 -3.26 -3.84 -15.89
N SER A 124 -3.98 -4.83 -15.33
CA SER A 124 -3.80 -5.21 -13.91
C SER A 124 -2.77 -6.26 -13.52
N VAL A 125 -2.37 -7.20 -14.38
CA VAL A 125 -1.36 -8.22 -13.99
C VAL A 125 -0.37 -8.39 -15.11
N THR A 126 -0.82 -8.85 -16.29
CA THR A 126 0.01 -8.85 -17.50
C THR A 126 0.52 -7.46 -17.85
N ILE A 127 -0.26 -6.41 -17.53
CA ILE A 127 0.21 -5.06 -17.74
C ILE A 127 1.06 -4.55 -16.57
N LEU A 128 0.73 -4.79 -15.28
CA LEU A 128 1.66 -4.53 -14.18
C LEU A 128 3.04 -5.17 -14.42
N ASP A 129 3.10 -6.40 -14.93
CA ASP A 129 4.32 -7.10 -15.32
C ASP A 129 5.01 -6.46 -16.56
N SER A 130 4.24 -5.86 -17.48
CA SER A 130 4.77 -5.16 -18.67
C SER A 130 5.24 -3.72 -18.39
N LEU A 131 4.85 -3.17 -17.23
CA LEU A 131 5.14 -1.79 -16.87
C LEU A 131 6.45 -1.73 -16.10
N SER A 132 7.49 -1.21 -16.75
CA SER A 132 8.83 -1.11 -16.17
C SER A 132 8.92 -0.29 -14.87
N TRP A 133 7.90 0.51 -14.55
CA TRP A 133 7.81 1.32 -13.35
C TRP A 133 6.99 0.67 -12.22
N VAL A 134 6.26 -0.40 -12.51
CA VAL A 134 5.59 -1.19 -11.47
C VAL A 134 6.60 -2.20 -10.96
N GLU A 135 7.08 -1.96 -9.74
CA GLU A 135 8.13 -2.82 -9.17
C GLU A 135 7.56 -4.07 -8.50
N ARG A 136 6.41 -3.95 -7.83
CA ARG A 136 5.70 -5.03 -7.12
C ARG A 136 4.22 -4.72 -7.00
N TYR A 137 3.41 -5.76 -6.89
CA TYR A 137 1.99 -5.67 -6.52
C TYR A 137 1.64 -6.82 -5.59
N ALA A 138 0.73 -6.57 -4.65
CA ALA A 138 0.21 -7.56 -3.73
C ALA A 138 -1.30 -7.64 -3.88
N TRP A 139 -1.82 -8.83 -4.19
CA TRP A 139 -3.26 -9.02 -4.25
C TRP A 139 -3.85 -9.01 -2.84
N PHE A 140 -4.86 -8.17 -2.63
CA PHE A 140 -5.59 -8.14 -1.36
C PHE A 140 -6.57 -9.30 -1.30
N GLY A 141 -6.19 -10.40 -0.64
CA GLY A 141 -7.02 -11.61 -0.59
C GLY A 141 -6.37 -12.87 -0.03
N ALA A 142 -5.12 -12.82 0.43
CA ALA A 142 -4.42 -13.95 1.03
C ALA A 142 -4.89 -14.32 2.46
N GLN A 143 -6.03 -13.79 2.90
CA GLN A 143 -6.61 -14.02 4.21
C GLN A 143 -7.83 -14.96 4.12
N LEU A 144 -8.04 -15.78 5.15
CA LEU A 144 -9.15 -16.74 5.22
C LEU A 144 -10.53 -16.07 5.30
N TYR A 145 -10.57 -14.86 5.85
CA TYR A 145 -11.78 -14.06 6.00
C TYR A 145 -11.50 -12.66 5.50
N LEU A 146 -12.19 -12.26 4.44
CA LEU A 146 -12.15 -10.89 3.94
C LEU A 146 -13.02 -9.97 4.79
N ASP A 147 -12.72 -8.67 4.73
CA ASP A 147 -13.64 -7.63 5.21
C ASP A 147 -15.00 -7.78 4.52
N ALA A 148 -16.09 -7.49 5.23
CA ALA A 148 -17.46 -7.57 4.71
C ALA A 148 -17.68 -6.71 3.45
N ALA A 149 -16.84 -5.69 3.22
CA ALA A 149 -16.84 -4.90 2.00
C ALA A 149 -16.39 -5.67 0.74
N LEU A 150 -15.76 -6.84 0.90
CA LEU A 150 -15.18 -7.65 -0.17
C LEU A 150 -15.84 -9.03 -0.22
N ASP A 151 -16.17 -9.45 -1.43
CA ASP A 151 -16.75 -10.77 -1.67
C ASP A 151 -15.66 -11.85 -1.62
N SER A 152 -16.05 -13.05 -1.17
CA SER A 152 -15.28 -14.30 -1.19
C SER A 152 -14.62 -14.62 -2.53
N THR A 153 -15.15 -14.10 -3.65
CA THR A 153 -14.55 -14.20 -4.99
C THR A 153 -13.19 -13.50 -5.10
N ASN A 154 -12.83 -12.64 -4.15
CA ASN A 154 -11.54 -11.95 -4.08
C ASN A 154 -10.49 -12.70 -3.23
N CYS A 155 -10.87 -13.81 -2.57
CA CYS A 155 -9.97 -14.62 -1.74
C CYS A 155 -8.99 -15.42 -2.61
N LEU A 156 -7.69 -15.40 -2.28
CA LEU A 156 -6.69 -16.34 -2.82
C LEU A 156 -6.71 -17.67 -2.08
N ILE A 157 -7.18 -17.69 -0.83
CA ILE A 157 -7.29 -18.88 0.00
C ILE A 157 -8.78 -19.14 0.26
N ALA A 158 -9.27 -20.30 -0.14
CA ALA A 158 -10.63 -20.75 0.14
C ALA A 158 -10.82 -21.06 1.63
N SER A 159 -12.08 -21.18 2.06
CA SER A 159 -12.44 -21.45 3.46
C SER A 159 -11.87 -22.75 4.03
N ASN A 160 -11.44 -23.69 3.16
CA ASN A 160 -10.79 -24.94 3.52
C ASN A 160 -9.26 -24.82 3.69
N GLY A 161 -8.69 -23.61 3.59
CA GLY A 161 -7.26 -23.35 3.70
C GLY A 161 -6.44 -23.69 2.45
N GLN A 162 -7.07 -24.11 1.36
CA GLN A 162 -6.42 -24.36 0.07
C GLN A 162 -6.49 -23.12 -0.83
N LEU A 163 -5.67 -23.09 -1.89
CA LEU A 163 -5.79 -22.05 -2.91
C LEU A 163 -7.18 -22.09 -3.56
N SER A 164 -7.85 -20.95 -3.63
CA SER A 164 -9.04 -20.78 -4.46
C SER A 164 -8.66 -20.86 -5.94
N GLU A 165 -9.65 -20.88 -6.85
CA GLU A 165 -9.37 -20.80 -8.29
C GLU A 165 -8.57 -19.54 -8.65
N LEU A 166 -8.89 -18.41 -8.01
CA LEU A 166 -8.14 -17.16 -8.14
C LEU A 166 -6.72 -17.29 -7.55
N GLY A 167 -6.58 -17.96 -6.40
CA GLY A 167 -5.28 -18.26 -5.79
C GLY A 167 -4.38 -19.10 -6.67
N GLN A 168 -4.93 -20.09 -7.37
CA GLN A 168 -4.19 -20.92 -8.32
C GLN A 168 -3.70 -20.09 -9.51
N LYS A 169 -4.56 -19.24 -10.08
CA LYS A 169 -4.18 -18.32 -11.17
C LYS A 169 -3.10 -17.31 -10.73
N TYR A 170 -3.20 -16.80 -9.50
CA TYR A 170 -2.21 -15.86 -8.98
C TYR A 170 -0.83 -16.50 -8.72
N VAL A 171 -0.81 -17.76 -8.25
CA VAL A 171 0.45 -18.48 -7.94
C VAL A 171 1.08 -19.10 -9.18
N TYR A 172 0.27 -19.67 -10.07
CA TYR A 172 0.75 -20.44 -11.23
C TYR A 172 0.66 -19.69 -12.56
N GLY A 173 0.11 -18.47 -12.56
CA GLY A 173 -0.09 -17.65 -13.74
C GLY A 173 -1.48 -17.78 -14.35
N PHE A 174 -1.84 -16.77 -15.16
CA PHE A 174 -3.02 -16.79 -16.03
C PHE A 174 -2.73 -17.56 -17.32
#